data_AF-A0AAD4BE45-F1
#
_entry.id   AF-A0AAD4BE45-F1
#
_cell.length_a   1.000
_cell.length_b   1.000
_cell.length_c   1.000
_cell.angle_alpha   90.00
_cell.angle_beta   90.00
_cell.angle_gamma   90.00
#
_symmetry.space_group_name_H-M   'P 1'
#
loop_
_entity.id
_entity.type
_entity.pdbx_description
1 polymer ?
#
loop_
_entity_poly.entity_id
_entity_poly.type
_entity_poly.pdbx_seq_one_letter_code
_entity_poly.pdbx_strand_id
1 'polypeptide(L)'
;MADDPSNNGSVGDGGQPPVVNCQIESGEGEERKVANPTLDVQAKLKGKQKEGGPLSGRTAPGKQLARRALDDGMDLLINAGSRPDVVCRREVFDCWFDNRAADTDHLECRTTAEGCDCCHVKKLAVCCDLHNPADFLPFTSTVSKQRRAMQRSHLPKYTKEKRDYDLESTLQEWREAKTAAVYSYAALDRHGPSLIMTNATLNAIVDYAHHDKIQTAQDLRRETGWTRTDQFGDEIIVFIQRHAPPRPSPFVSTPLRITAPLHPSSIALNIASPSPVVKRRNKCSACGQEGHNGE
;
A
#
# COMPACT_ATOMS: atom_id res chain seq x y z
N MET A 1 -47.22 7.78 42.71
CA MET A 1 -47.23 9.21 42.36
C MET A 1 -46.47 9.29 41.05
N ALA A 2 -47.13 8.98 39.93
CA ALA A 2 -47.91 9.93 39.11
C ALA A 2 -46.94 10.69 38.18
N ASP A 3 -47.01 10.70 36.86
CA ASP A 3 -47.99 10.23 35.87
C ASP A 3 -47.27 9.97 34.53
N ASP A 4 -47.82 9.06 33.74
CA ASP A 4 -47.71 8.99 32.28
C ASP A 4 -48.75 9.98 31.70
N PRO A 5 -48.53 10.64 30.54
CA PRO A 5 -49.22 10.11 29.37
C PRO A 5 -48.53 10.34 28.01
N SER A 6 -48.58 9.29 27.18
CA SER A 6 -49.18 9.25 25.83
C SER A 6 -49.16 10.53 24.98
N ASN A 7 -48.53 10.46 23.80
CA ASN A 7 -48.99 11.21 22.64
C ASN A 7 -48.95 10.38 21.35
N ASN A 8 -50.12 10.31 20.72
CA ASN A 8 -50.43 9.69 19.44
C ASN A 8 -50.21 10.69 18.30
N GLY A 9 -49.93 10.16 17.10
CA GLY A 9 -50.32 10.81 15.84
C GLY A 9 -49.18 11.05 14.86
N SER A 10 -49.14 10.27 13.78
CA SER A 10 -49.68 10.75 12.49
C SER A 10 -49.41 9.73 11.40
N VAL A 11 -50.50 9.24 10.82
CA VAL A 11 -50.53 8.45 9.60
C VAL A 11 -50.37 9.43 8.44
N GLY A 12 -49.23 9.37 7.76
CA GLY A 12 -48.96 10.07 6.51
C GLY A 12 -49.22 9.15 5.33
N ASP A 13 -50.36 9.36 4.69
CA ASP A 13 -50.77 8.87 3.39
C ASP A 13 -49.99 9.56 2.26
N GLY A 14 -49.85 8.88 1.11
CA GLY A 14 -49.57 9.52 -0.18
C GLY A 14 -48.20 9.25 -0.79
N GLY A 15 -48.18 8.42 -1.85
CA GLY A 15 -47.08 8.45 -2.81
C GLY A 15 -46.83 7.17 -3.61
N GLN A 16 -47.86 6.62 -4.28
CA GLN A 16 -47.66 5.57 -5.27
C GLN A 16 -47.11 6.18 -6.57
N PRO A 17 -45.91 5.79 -7.06
CA PRO A 17 -45.37 6.31 -8.31
C PRO A 17 -46.13 5.76 -9.52
N PRO A 18 -46.19 6.51 -10.64
CA PRO A 18 -46.95 6.12 -11.82
C PRO A 18 -46.35 4.87 -12.46
N VAL A 19 -47.21 3.89 -12.72
CA VAL A 19 -46.92 2.71 -13.54
C VAL A 19 -46.78 3.19 -14.98
N VAL A 20 -45.54 3.31 -15.47
CA VAL A 20 -45.25 3.55 -16.88
C VAL A 20 -45.46 2.23 -17.62
N ASN A 21 -46.58 2.15 -18.32
CA ASN A 21 -46.93 1.02 -19.17
C ASN A 21 -46.24 1.19 -20.53
N CYS A 22 -45.05 0.62 -20.71
CA CYS A 22 -44.41 0.52 -22.02
C CYS A 22 -45.04 -0.62 -22.82
N GLN A 23 -46.04 -0.29 -23.64
CA GLN A 23 -46.44 -1.15 -24.75
C GLN A 23 -45.29 -1.17 -25.77
N ILE A 24 -44.61 -2.31 -25.87
CA ILE A 24 -43.69 -2.59 -26.97
C ILE A 24 -44.53 -3.22 -28.07
N GLU A 25 -44.81 -2.43 -29.11
CA GLU A 25 -45.34 -2.93 -30.37
C GLU A 25 -44.27 -3.76 -31.08
N SER A 26 -44.59 -5.03 -31.34
CA SER A 26 -43.77 -5.96 -32.10
C SER A 26 -43.76 -5.54 -33.58
N GLY A 27 -42.79 -4.71 -33.95
CA GLY A 27 -42.46 -4.46 -35.36
C GLY A 27 -41.55 -5.58 -35.87
N GLU A 28 -42.10 -6.47 -36.71
CA GLU A 28 -41.31 -7.37 -37.54
C GLU A 28 -40.51 -6.54 -38.55
N GLY A 29 -39.18 -6.57 -38.43
CA GLY A 29 -38.28 -5.73 -39.22
C GLY A 29 -36.90 -6.36 -39.41
N GLU A 30 -36.77 -7.05 -40.53
CA GLU A 30 -35.58 -7.20 -41.38
C GLU A 30 -34.20 -7.39 -40.73
N GLU A 31 -33.72 -8.63 -40.80
CA GLU A 31 -32.42 -9.11 -40.35
C GLU A 31 -31.24 -8.45 -41.12
N ARG A 32 -30.79 -7.29 -40.65
CA ARG A 32 -29.43 -6.80 -40.96
C ARG A 32 -28.43 -7.48 -40.05
N LYS A 33 -27.56 -8.31 -40.62
CA LYS A 33 -26.36 -8.84 -39.97
C LYS A 33 -25.44 -7.69 -39.54
N VAL A 34 -25.63 -7.17 -38.33
CA VAL A 34 -24.67 -6.32 -37.65
C VAL A 34 -23.63 -7.24 -37.01
N ALA A 35 -22.38 -7.14 -37.44
CA ALA A 35 -21.28 -7.87 -36.83
C ALA A 35 -21.17 -7.48 -35.34
N ASN A 36 -21.17 -8.47 -34.44
CA ASN A 36 -21.14 -8.26 -32.99
C ASN A 36 -19.70 -7.97 -32.53
N PRO A 37 -19.35 -6.71 -32.15
CA PRO A 37 -17.98 -6.30 -31.86
C PRO A 37 -17.35 -7.03 -30.65
N THR A 38 -18.17 -7.48 -29.70
CA THR A 38 -17.73 -8.10 -28.44
C THR A 38 -17.04 -9.45 -28.65
N LEU A 39 -17.38 -10.20 -29.69
CA LEU A 39 -16.75 -11.51 -29.97
C LEU A 39 -15.30 -11.36 -30.47
N ASP A 40 -14.97 -10.25 -31.15
CA ASP A 40 -13.62 -9.99 -31.67
C ASP A 40 -12.63 -9.63 -30.54
N VAL A 41 -13.10 -8.93 -29.50
CA VAL A 41 -12.29 -8.60 -28.31
C VAL A 41 -11.93 -9.85 -27.52
N GLN A 42 -12.87 -10.77 -27.31
CA GLN A 42 -12.60 -12.06 -26.64
C GLN A 42 -11.64 -12.94 -27.46
N ALA A 43 -11.78 -12.97 -28.79
CA ALA A 43 -10.88 -13.72 -29.66
C ALA A 43 -9.43 -13.17 -29.62
N LYS A 44 -9.26 -11.84 -29.57
CA LYS A 44 -7.94 -11.19 -29.43
C LYS A 44 -7.28 -11.48 -28.09
N LEU A 45 -8.05 -11.49 -26.99
CA LEU A 45 -7.54 -11.81 -25.65
C LEU A 45 -7.21 -13.30 -25.49
N LYS A 46 -8.09 -14.20 -25.94
CA LYS A 46 -7.90 -15.65 -25.83
C LYS A 46 -6.86 -16.20 -26.82
N GLY A 47 -6.66 -15.55 -27.97
CA GLY A 47 -5.73 -15.98 -29.01
C GLY A 47 -4.24 -15.88 -28.66
N LYS A 48 -3.85 -15.11 -27.64
CA LYS A 48 -2.43 -14.91 -27.27
C LYS A 48 -1.99 -15.59 -25.97
N GLN A 49 -2.90 -16.19 -25.20
CA GLN A 49 -2.55 -16.86 -23.94
C GLN A 49 -1.87 -18.24 -24.12
N LYS A 50 -1.57 -18.69 -25.35
CA LYS A 50 -1.14 -20.08 -25.62
C LYS A 50 0.32 -20.34 -26.02
N GLU A 51 1.22 -19.37 -25.96
CA GLU A 51 2.65 -19.62 -26.27
C GLU A 51 3.60 -19.25 -25.12
N GLY A 52 3.55 -20.05 -24.05
CA GLY A 52 4.58 -20.08 -23.01
C GLY A 52 5.55 -21.24 -23.24
N GLY A 53 6.50 -21.09 -24.18
CA GLY A 53 7.60 -22.04 -24.39
C GLY A 53 8.76 -21.84 -23.40
N PRO A 54 9.57 -22.88 -23.11
CA PRO A 54 10.62 -22.83 -22.09
C PRO A 54 11.80 -21.95 -22.51
N LEU A 55 12.24 -21.10 -21.57
CA LEU A 55 13.41 -20.23 -21.66
C LEU A 55 14.71 -21.05 -21.78
N SER A 56 15.34 -21.03 -22.95
CA SER A 56 16.73 -21.46 -23.14
C SER A 56 17.63 -20.23 -23.23
N GLY A 57 18.62 -20.18 -22.34
CA GLY A 57 19.48 -19.02 -22.13
C GLY A 57 20.53 -18.82 -23.21
N ARG A 58 20.74 -17.56 -23.59
CA ARG A 58 22.04 -17.03 -24.05
C ARG A 58 22.24 -15.60 -23.55
N THR A 59 23.48 -15.31 -23.20
CA THR A 59 23.98 -14.09 -22.57
C THR A 59 24.44 -13.05 -23.60
N ALA A 60 24.41 -11.77 -23.16
CA ALA A 60 25.01 -10.53 -23.69
C ALA A 60 24.19 -9.72 -24.73
N PRO A 61 24.52 -8.43 -25.00
CA PRO A 61 24.82 -7.30 -24.12
C PRO A 61 23.93 -6.06 -24.44
N GLY A 62 23.85 -5.09 -23.52
CA GLY A 62 23.23 -3.76 -23.78
C GLY A 62 21.74 -3.67 -23.48
N LYS A 63 21.37 -3.51 -22.20
CA LYS A 63 19.99 -3.24 -21.79
C LYS A 63 19.58 -1.82 -22.19
N GLN A 64 19.19 -1.61 -23.45
CA GLN A 64 18.10 -0.69 -23.70
C GLN A 64 16.94 -1.17 -22.83
N LEU A 65 16.42 -0.31 -21.95
CA LEU A 65 15.18 -0.61 -21.24
C LEU A 65 14.12 -0.84 -22.32
N ALA A 66 13.92 -2.11 -22.69
CA ALA A 66 12.74 -2.51 -23.41
C ALA A 66 11.57 -1.96 -22.57
N ARG A 67 10.88 -0.95 -23.11
CA ARG A 67 9.64 -0.46 -22.51
C ARG A 67 8.82 -1.72 -22.29
N ARG A 68 8.56 -2.04 -21.02
CA ARG A 68 7.75 -3.20 -20.67
C ARG A 68 6.44 -3.02 -21.43
N ALA A 69 6.21 -3.87 -22.43
CA ALA A 69 4.94 -3.88 -23.13
C ALA A 69 3.87 -4.03 -22.06
N LEU A 70 2.87 -3.16 -22.08
CA LEU A 70 1.76 -3.25 -21.16
C LEU A 70 1.01 -4.55 -21.49
N ASP A 71 0.55 -5.26 -20.45
CA ASP A 71 -0.32 -6.40 -20.67
C ASP A 71 -1.57 -5.98 -21.47
N ASP A 72 -1.98 -6.79 -22.45
CA ASP A 72 -3.05 -6.45 -23.39
C ASP A 72 -4.37 -6.14 -22.64
N GLY A 73 -4.67 -6.86 -21.55
CA GLY A 73 -5.85 -6.61 -20.72
C GLY A 73 -5.78 -5.29 -19.95
N MET A 74 -4.61 -5.00 -19.38
CA MET A 74 -4.36 -3.70 -18.75
C MET A 74 -4.45 -2.54 -19.77
N ASP A 75 -4.03 -2.78 -21.01
CA ASP A 75 -4.04 -1.75 -22.06
C ASP A 75 -5.47 -1.43 -22.48
N LEU A 76 -6.32 -2.47 -22.63
CA LEU A 76 -7.75 -2.31 -22.84
C LEU A 76 -8.41 -1.59 -21.67
N LEU A 77 -8.07 -1.92 -20.42
CA LEU A 77 -8.66 -1.28 -19.25
C LEU A 77 -8.32 0.22 -19.17
N ILE A 78 -7.04 0.57 -19.35
CA ILE A 78 -6.57 1.96 -19.29
C ILE A 78 -7.17 2.78 -20.43
N ASN A 79 -7.14 2.22 -21.65
CA ASN A 79 -7.52 2.93 -22.87
C ASN A 79 -8.96 2.69 -23.32
N ALA A 80 -9.82 2.06 -22.51
CA ALA A 80 -11.22 1.76 -22.86
C ALA A 80 -11.95 3.00 -23.43
N GLY A 81 -11.83 4.17 -22.78
CA GLY A 81 -12.49 5.39 -23.26
C GLY A 81 -11.99 5.92 -24.62
N SER A 82 -10.83 5.46 -25.10
CA SER A 82 -10.23 5.86 -26.38
C SER A 82 -10.33 4.77 -27.45
N ARG A 83 -10.80 3.57 -27.09
CA ARG A 83 -10.89 2.41 -27.98
C ARG A 83 -12.30 2.32 -28.57
N PRO A 84 -12.46 2.20 -29.89
CA PRO A 84 -13.79 2.08 -30.50
C PRO A 84 -14.44 0.73 -30.22
N ASP A 85 -13.65 -0.30 -29.90
CA ASP A 85 -14.06 -1.68 -29.67
C ASP A 85 -14.38 -2.00 -28.20
N VAL A 86 -14.06 -1.10 -27.27
CA VAL A 86 -14.33 -1.29 -25.83
C VAL A 86 -14.98 -0.04 -25.26
N VAL A 87 -16.30 -0.05 -25.15
CA VAL A 87 -17.04 1.13 -24.66
C VAL A 87 -17.09 1.17 -23.12
N CYS A 88 -16.80 0.03 -22.47
CA CYS A 88 -17.02 -0.17 -21.05
C CYS A 88 -15.78 -0.71 -20.33
N ARG A 89 -15.34 -0.07 -19.24
CA ARG A 89 -14.26 -0.63 -18.40
C ARG A 89 -14.62 -1.97 -17.74
N ARG A 90 -15.91 -2.22 -17.46
CA ARG A 90 -16.36 -3.50 -16.88
C ARG A 90 -16.27 -4.66 -17.85
N GLU A 91 -16.54 -4.41 -19.13
CA GLU A 91 -16.48 -5.44 -20.16
C GLU A 91 -15.06 -6.03 -20.28
N VAL A 92 -14.02 -5.23 -19.99
CA VAL A 92 -12.64 -5.72 -19.90
C VAL A 92 -12.50 -6.76 -18.78
N PHE A 93 -13.06 -6.51 -17.61
CA PHE A 93 -13.04 -7.48 -16.49
C PHE A 93 -13.88 -8.71 -16.80
N ASP A 94 -15.06 -8.53 -17.40
CA ASP A 94 -15.94 -9.64 -17.76
C ASP A 94 -15.28 -10.56 -18.81
N CYS A 95 -14.55 -9.99 -19.76
CA CYS A 95 -13.77 -10.77 -20.73
C CYS A 95 -12.54 -11.42 -20.11
N TRP A 96 -11.84 -10.73 -19.21
CA TRP A 96 -10.61 -11.22 -18.61
C TRP A 96 -10.84 -12.40 -17.65
N PHE A 97 -11.87 -12.31 -16.82
CA PHE A 97 -12.23 -13.35 -15.85
C PHE A 97 -13.29 -14.33 -16.36
N ASP A 98 -13.75 -14.16 -17.60
CA ASP A 98 -14.83 -14.94 -18.21
C ASP A 98 -16.12 -14.93 -17.36
N ASN A 99 -16.45 -13.77 -16.77
CA ASN A 99 -17.62 -13.63 -15.89
C ASN A 99 -18.94 -14.01 -16.58
N ARG A 100 -18.97 -13.96 -17.92
CA ARG A 100 -20.13 -14.41 -18.70
C ARG A 100 -20.33 -15.92 -18.62
N ALA A 101 -19.26 -16.70 -18.58
CA ALA A 101 -19.34 -18.14 -18.38
C ALA A 101 -19.80 -18.46 -16.94
N ALA A 102 -19.38 -17.64 -15.98
CA ALA A 102 -19.76 -17.79 -14.57
C ALA A 102 -21.19 -17.34 -14.24
N ASP A 103 -21.92 -16.74 -15.20
CA ASP A 103 -23.29 -16.27 -14.98
C ASP A 103 -24.28 -17.40 -14.68
N THR A 104 -23.92 -18.66 -14.96
CA THR A 104 -24.75 -19.83 -14.64
C THR A 104 -24.28 -20.59 -13.39
N ASP A 105 -23.09 -20.30 -12.86
CA ASP A 105 -22.49 -21.04 -11.73
C ASP A 105 -23.36 -21.00 -10.47
N HIS A 106 -24.16 -19.94 -10.32
CA HIS A 106 -25.07 -19.81 -9.19
C HIS A 106 -26.21 -20.85 -9.21
N LEU A 107 -26.59 -21.35 -10.38
CA LEU A 107 -27.60 -22.41 -10.54
C LEU A 107 -27.02 -23.79 -10.19
N GLU A 108 -25.72 -23.99 -10.40
CA GLU A 108 -25.03 -25.23 -10.00
C GLU A 108 -24.80 -25.28 -8.49
N CYS A 109 -24.51 -24.12 -7.87
CA CYS A 109 -24.29 -24.01 -6.43
C CYS A 109 -25.57 -24.23 -5.61
N ARG A 110 -26.73 -23.76 -6.11
CA ARG A 110 -28.03 -23.93 -5.47
C ARG A 110 -29.11 -24.23 -6.50
N THR A 111 -29.83 -25.32 -6.31
CA THR A 111 -30.86 -25.83 -7.24
C THR A 111 -32.17 -25.03 -7.24
N THR A 112 -32.21 -23.87 -6.58
CA THR A 112 -33.36 -22.96 -6.65
C THR A 112 -33.37 -22.23 -7.98
N ALA A 113 -34.56 -21.78 -8.42
CA ALA A 113 -34.68 -21.03 -9.68
C ALA A 113 -33.87 -19.73 -9.66
N GLU A 114 -33.69 -19.11 -8.49
CA GLU A 114 -32.85 -17.92 -8.32
C GLU A 114 -31.34 -18.24 -8.17
N GLY A 115 -30.98 -19.51 -7.92
CA GLY A 115 -29.62 -19.94 -7.60
C GLY A 115 -29.05 -19.37 -6.29
N CYS A 116 -27.72 -19.38 -6.18
CA CYS A 116 -26.97 -18.93 -5.00
C CYS A 116 -26.63 -17.43 -5.06
N ASP A 117 -27.13 -16.64 -4.10
CA ASP A 117 -26.85 -15.19 -3.99
C ASP A 117 -25.37 -14.82 -3.88
N CYS A 118 -24.52 -15.76 -3.42
CA CYS A 118 -23.07 -15.56 -3.31
C CYS A 118 -22.36 -15.76 -4.65
N CYS A 119 -22.90 -16.62 -5.51
CA CYS A 119 -22.30 -16.98 -6.80
C CYS A 119 -22.90 -16.16 -7.95
N HIS A 120 -24.08 -15.56 -7.75
CA HIS A 120 -24.74 -14.77 -8.77
C HIS A 120 -24.01 -13.43 -8.98
N VAL A 121 -23.56 -13.17 -10.21
CA VAL A 121 -22.89 -11.92 -10.57
C VAL A 121 -23.92 -10.79 -10.58
N LYS A 122 -24.01 -10.05 -9.47
CA LYS A 122 -24.99 -8.98 -9.33
C LYS A 122 -24.71 -7.85 -10.32
N LYS A 123 -25.74 -7.46 -11.09
CA LYS A 123 -25.70 -6.23 -11.88
C LYS A 123 -25.54 -5.03 -10.95
N LEU A 124 -24.48 -4.27 -11.17
CA LEU A 124 -24.17 -3.09 -10.35
C LEU A 124 -25.03 -1.91 -10.78
N ALA A 125 -25.52 -1.14 -9.81
CA ALA A 125 -26.34 0.05 -10.04
C ALA A 125 -25.58 1.13 -10.86
N VAL A 126 -24.27 1.22 -10.64
CA VAL A 126 -23.37 2.13 -11.37
C VAL A 126 -22.35 1.31 -12.15
N CYS A 127 -22.24 1.59 -13.46
CA CYS A 127 -21.36 0.85 -14.35
C CYS A 127 -19.88 1.26 -14.16
N CYS A 128 -19.37 2.22 -14.92
CA CYS A 128 -18.00 2.73 -14.77
C CYS A 128 -17.98 4.25 -14.99
N ASP A 129 -16.81 4.86 -14.78
CA ASP A 129 -16.53 6.28 -15.01
C ASP A 129 -16.81 6.73 -16.44
N LEU A 130 -16.68 5.83 -17.43
CA LEU A 130 -17.02 6.14 -18.83
C LEU A 130 -18.52 6.25 -19.07
N HIS A 131 -19.31 5.39 -18.43
CA HIS A 131 -20.77 5.35 -18.64
C HIS A 131 -21.55 6.25 -17.68
N ASN A 132 -21.04 6.50 -16.48
CA ASN A 132 -21.71 7.29 -15.46
C ASN A 132 -20.75 8.34 -14.87
N PRO A 133 -20.17 9.24 -15.67
CA PRO A 133 -19.11 10.15 -15.21
C PRO A 133 -19.53 11.01 -14.01
N ALA A 134 -20.81 11.39 -13.92
CA ALA A 134 -21.36 12.18 -12.82
C ALA A 134 -21.20 11.49 -11.45
N ASP A 135 -21.40 10.17 -11.39
CA ASP A 135 -21.28 9.38 -10.15
C ASP A 135 -19.83 9.28 -9.67
N PHE A 136 -18.86 9.55 -10.55
CA PHE A 136 -17.43 9.46 -10.24
C PHE A 136 -16.77 10.83 -9.97
N LEU A 137 -17.46 11.95 -10.18
CA LEU A 137 -16.94 13.31 -9.91
C LEU A 137 -16.39 13.50 -8.47
N PRO A 138 -17.01 12.95 -7.41
CA PRO A 138 -16.45 13.06 -6.06
C PRO A 138 -15.06 12.42 -5.91
N PHE A 139 -14.74 11.46 -6.79
CA PHE A 139 -13.49 10.70 -6.76
C PHE A 139 -12.42 11.28 -7.70
N THR A 140 -12.75 12.26 -8.54
CA THR A 140 -11.77 13.00 -9.35
C THR A 140 -11.01 14.03 -8.51
N SER A 141 -10.57 13.64 -7.32
CA SER A 141 -9.65 14.45 -6.52
C SER A 141 -8.28 14.42 -7.19
N THR A 142 -7.69 15.59 -7.42
CA THR A 142 -6.29 15.68 -7.80
C THR A 142 -5.48 15.04 -6.69
N VAL A 143 -4.95 13.83 -6.95
CA VAL A 143 -4.05 13.16 -6.01
C VAL A 143 -2.90 14.12 -5.77
N SER A 144 -2.89 14.77 -4.60
CA SER A 144 -1.81 15.69 -4.25
C SER A 144 -0.52 14.89 -4.40
N LYS A 145 0.49 15.43 -5.11
CA LYS A 145 1.79 14.77 -5.26
C LYS A 145 2.19 14.23 -3.90
N GLN A 146 2.16 12.90 -3.77
CA GLN A 146 2.44 12.25 -2.50
C GLN A 146 3.78 12.78 -2.03
N ARG A 147 3.84 13.43 -0.85
CA ARG A 147 5.11 13.93 -0.32
C ARG A 147 6.09 12.76 -0.37
N ARG A 148 7.26 12.99 -0.97
CA ARG A 148 8.29 11.94 -1.10
C ARG A 148 8.44 11.27 0.26
N ALA A 149 8.22 9.96 0.30
CA ALA A 149 8.37 9.20 1.52
C ALA A 149 9.74 9.53 2.12
N MET A 150 9.76 9.81 3.42
CA MET A 150 11.01 10.10 4.13
C MET A 150 11.95 8.91 3.91
N GLN A 151 13.18 9.17 3.47
CA GLN A 151 14.10 8.09 3.16
C GLN A 151 14.44 7.34 4.44
N ARG A 152 14.17 6.04 4.43
CA ARG A 152 14.54 5.12 5.51
C ARG A 152 16.05 4.89 5.49
N SER A 153 16.62 4.64 6.66
CA SER A 153 18.04 4.33 6.78
C SER A 153 18.37 3.03 6.03
N HIS A 154 19.45 3.03 5.27
CA HIS A 154 19.99 1.79 4.68
C HIS A 154 20.71 1.00 5.77
N LEU A 155 20.27 -0.25 6.02
CA LEU A 155 20.86 -1.12 7.02
C LEU A 155 21.90 -2.05 6.40
N PRO A 156 23.09 -2.20 7.00
CA PRO A 156 24.00 -3.29 6.66
C PRO A 156 23.33 -4.65 6.85
N LYS A 157 23.78 -5.66 6.11
CA LYS A 157 23.38 -7.04 6.39
C LYS A 157 23.97 -7.46 7.73
N TYR A 158 23.18 -8.13 8.55
CA TYR A 158 23.61 -8.66 9.83
C TYR A 158 23.01 -10.05 10.06
N THR A 159 23.56 -10.77 11.02
CA THR A 159 23.00 -12.04 11.51
C THR A 159 22.30 -11.76 12.82
N LYS A 160 21.01 -12.11 12.94
CA LYS A 160 20.26 -11.95 14.18
C LYS A 160 20.96 -12.61 15.35
N GLU A 161 21.17 -11.85 16.41
CA GLU A 161 21.72 -12.31 17.67
C GLU A 161 20.61 -12.67 18.66
N LYS A 162 20.97 -13.30 19.78
CA LYS A 162 20.01 -13.68 20.83
C LYS A 162 19.10 -12.52 21.27
N ARG A 163 19.69 -11.34 21.47
CA ARG A 163 18.99 -10.09 21.81
C ARG A 163 17.89 -9.71 20.81
N ASP A 164 18.11 -9.98 19.53
CA ASP A 164 17.16 -9.63 18.47
C ASP A 164 15.97 -10.58 18.49
N TYR A 165 16.23 -11.88 18.72
CA TYR A 165 15.17 -12.87 18.94
C TYR A 165 14.37 -12.61 20.23
N ASP A 166 15.04 -12.22 21.30
CA ASP A 166 14.37 -11.89 22.57
C ASP A 166 13.44 -10.66 22.40
N LEU A 167 13.89 -9.65 21.65
CA LEU A 167 13.06 -8.49 21.31
C LEU A 167 11.89 -8.90 20.40
N GLU A 168 12.15 -9.73 19.38
CA GLU A 168 11.12 -10.25 18.47
C GLU A 168 10.03 -11.01 19.23
N SER A 169 10.40 -11.90 20.16
CA SER A 169 9.45 -12.64 21.01
C SER A 169 8.64 -11.69 21.90
N THR A 170 9.30 -10.72 22.53
CA THR A 170 8.63 -9.73 23.39
C THR A 170 7.61 -8.91 22.60
N LEU A 171 7.95 -8.49 21.38
CA LEU A 171 7.04 -7.76 20.49
C LEU A 171 5.88 -8.64 20.01
N GLN A 172 6.12 -9.93 19.78
CA GLN A 172 5.11 -10.93 19.41
C GLN A 172 4.05 -11.10 20.52
N GLU A 173 4.50 -11.32 21.75
CA GLU A 173 3.61 -11.47 22.90
C GLU A 173 2.82 -10.18 23.16
N TRP A 174 3.51 -9.04 23.11
CA TRP A 174 2.88 -7.74 23.28
C TRP A 174 1.81 -7.46 22.24
N ARG A 175 2.04 -7.77 20.95
CA ARG A 175 1.05 -7.49 19.89
C ARG A 175 -0.20 -8.36 20.01
N GLU A 176 -0.07 -9.60 20.47
CA GLU A 176 -1.20 -10.49 20.72
C GLU A 176 -2.05 -9.96 21.87
N ALA A 177 -1.41 -9.67 23.01
CA ALA A 177 -2.07 -9.10 24.17
C ALA A 177 -2.75 -7.76 23.83
N LYS A 178 -2.07 -6.87 23.10
CA LYS A 178 -2.62 -5.57 22.70
C LYS A 178 -3.80 -5.72 21.74
N THR A 179 -3.75 -6.69 20.82
CA THR A 179 -4.87 -6.95 19.90
C THR A 179 -6.11 -7.42 20.65
N ALA A 180 -5.95 -8.37 21.58
CA ALA A 180 -7.05 -8.81 22.43
C ALA A 180 -7.65 -7.67 23.26
N ALA A 181 -6.80 -6.78 23.79
CA ALA A 181 -7.24 -5.64 24.60
C ALA A 181 -7.99 -4.56 23.78
N VAL A 182 -7.52 -4.24 22.57
CA VAL A 182 -8.09 -3.14 21.75
C VAL A 182 -9.28 -3.61 20.90
N TYR A 183 -9.24 -4.83 20.38
CA TYR A 183 -10.22 -5.34 19.41
C TYR A 183 -11.07 -6.51 19.90
N SER A 184 -10.88 -6.97 21.14
CA SER A 184 -11.41 -8.21 21.72
C SER A 184 -10.65 -9.49 21.30
N TYR A 185 -10.79 -10.52 22.13
CA TYR A 185 -10.25 -11.85 21.86
C TYR A 185 -10.82 -12.47 20.58
N ALA A 186 -12.11 -12.26 20.29
CA ALA A 186 -12.73 -12.78 19.06
C ALA A 186 -12.11 -12.19 17.78
N ALA A 187 -11.66 -10.93 17.82
CA ALA A 187 -10.96 -10.32 16.69
C ALA A 187 -9.52 -10.85 16.56
N LEU A 188 -8.83 -11.10 17.68
CA LEU A 188 -7.53 -11.76 17.67
C LEU A 188 -7.62 -13.16 17.04
N ASP A 189 -8.64 -13.95 17.39
CA ASP A 189 -8.85 -15.29 16.81
C ASP A 189 -9.13 -15.23 15.30
N ARG A 190 -10.04 -14.34 14.86
CA ARG A 190 -10.46 -14.24 13.45
C ARG A 190 -9.40 -13.62 12.54
N HIS A 191 -8.70 -12.59 13.00
CA HIS A 191 -7.84 -11.74 12.16
C HIS A 191 -6.36 -11.78 12.54
N GLY A 192 -6.04 -12.34 13.71
CA GLY A 192 -4.68 -12.42 14.24
C GLY A 192 -4.14 -11.09 14.78
N PRO A 193 -2.91 -11.09 15.30
CA PRO A 193 -2.28 -9.91 15.90
C PRO A 193 -1.87 -8.83 14.89
N SER A 194 -2.03 -9.13 13.59
CA SER A 194 -1.70 -8.21 12.50
C SER A 194 -2.54 -6.93 12.52
N LEU A 195 -3.68 -6.93 13.23
CA LEU A 195 -4.52 -5.76 13.46
C LEU A 195 -3.81 -4.63 14.22
N ILE A 196 -2.86 -4.95 15.09
CA ILE A 196 -2.03 -3.96 15.81
C ILE A 196 -0.76 -3.66 15.01
N MET A 197 -0.04 -4.70 14.60
CA MET A 197 1.26 -4.59 13.94
C MET A 197 1.52 -5.79 13.03
N THR A 198 1.81 -5.51 11.75
CA THR A 198 2.14 -6.56 10.77
C THR A 198 3.50 -7.19 11.04
N ASN A 199 3.71 -8.43 10.58
CA ASN A 199 5.02 -9.11 10.67
C ASN A 199 6.14 -8.27 10.02
N ALA A 200 5.87 -7.65 8.87
CA ALA A 200 6.84 -6.80 8.19
C ALA A 200 7.26 -5.58 9.02
N THR A 201 6.32 -4.97 9.75
CA THR A 201 6.61 -3.85 10.65
C THR A 201 7.42 -4.32 11.85
N LEU A 202 7.03 -5.44 12.46
CA LEU A 202 7.75 -6.04 13.59
C LEU A 202 9.20 -6.36 13.22
N ASN A 203 9.41 -7.05 12.10
CA ASN A 203 10.76 -7.38 11.62
C ASN A 203 11.58 -6.11 11.36
N ALA A 204 10.98 -5.10 10.72
CA ALA A 204 11.66 -3.82 10.53
C ALA A 204 12.07 -3.17 11.86
N ILE A 205 11.22 -3.22 12.89
CA ILE A 205 11.57 -2.70 14.23
C ILE A 205 12.80 -3.41 14.77
N VAL A 206 12.85 -4.75 14.69
CA VAL A 206 14.00 -5.55 15.15
C VAL A 206 15.25 -5.17 14.35
N ASP A 207 15.16 -5.08 13.02
CA ASP A 207 16.29 -4.74 12.14
C ASP A 207 16.84 -3.34 12.46
N TYR A 208 15.98 -2.33 12.62
CA TYR A 208 16.40 -0.97 12.95
C TYR A 208 16.90 -0.83 14.40
N ALA A 209 16.32 -1.59 15.33
CA ALA A 209 16.76 -1.63 16.73
C ALA A 209 18.15 -2.26 16.86
N HIS A 210 18.46 -3.32 16.09
CA HIS A 210 19.79 -3.94 16.05
C HIS A 210 20.89 -2.93 15.71
N HIS A 211 20.58 -1.97 14.82
CA HIS A 211 21.51 -0.92 14.38
C HIS A 211 21.37 0.41 15.15
N ASP A 212 20.72 0.41 16.31
CA ASP A 212 20.49 1.59 17.16
C ASP A 212 19.83 2.78 16.43
N LYS A 213 19.03 2.51 15.39
CA LYS A 213 18.36 3.53 14.57
C LYS A 213 17.07 4.05 15.18
N ILE A 214 16.52 3.35 16.16
CA ILE A 214 15.29 3.73 16.84
C ILE A 214 15.61 4.02 18.31
N GLN A 215 15.58 5.30 18.69
CA GLN A 215 15.74 5.73 20.08
C GLN A 215 14.48 6.41 20.64
N THR A 216 13.66 6.96 19.75
CA THR A 216 12.42 7.68 20.07
C THR A 216 11.25 7.19 19.22
N ALA A 217 10.02 7.49 19.65
CA ALA A 217 8.82 7.22 18.85
C ALA A 217 8.87 7.92 17.48
N GLN A 218 9.51 9.10 17.39
CA GLN A 218 9.70 9.77 16.11
C GLN A 218 10.62 8.98 15.16
N ASP A 219 11.69 8.38 15.68
CA ASP A 219 12.56 7.50 14.90
C ASP A 219 11.80 6.25 14.44
N LEU A 220 11.04 5.64 15.34
CA LEU A 220 10.20 4.49 15.02
C LEU A 220 9.27 4.78 13.83
N ARG A 221 8.56 5.92 13.86
CA ARG A 221 7.69 6.34 12.74
C ARG A 221 8.48 6.54 11.46
N ARG A 222 9.62 7.23 11.54
CA ARG A 222 10.45 7.56 10.38
C ARG A 222 11.01 6.31 9.70
N GLU A 223 11.57 5.39 10.47
CA GLU A 223 12.26 4.21 9.92
C GLU A 223 11.27 3.13 9.46
N THR A 224 10.16 2.95 10.17
CA THR A 224 9.19 1.87 9.85
C THR A 224 8.01 2.33 9.00
N GLY A 225 7.65 3.61 9.05
CA GLY A 225 6.41 4.14 8.48
C GLY A 225 5.14 3.63 9.18
N TRP A 226 5.27 3.05 10.37
CA TRP A 226 4.12 2.51 11.10
C TRP A 226 3.20 3.64 11.53
N THR A 227 1.91 3.55 11.18
CA THR A 227 0.94 4.63 11.38
C THR A 227 0.47 4.77 12.82
N ARG A 228 0.64 3.73 13.65
CA ARG A 228 0.19 3.72 15.05
C ARG A 228 1.26 4.10 16.06
N THR A 229 2.35 4.69 15.60
CA THR A 229 3.42 5.14 16.48
C THR A 229 2.95 6.20 17.48
N ASP A 230 1.94 7.01 17.15
CA ASP A 230 1.33 7.96 18.10
C ASP A 230 0.64 7.28 19.29
N GLN A 231 0.11 6.06 19.09
CA GLN A 231 -0.67 5.37 20.11
C GLN A 231 0.18 4.42 20.95
N PHE A 232 1.12 3.73 20.30
CA PHE A 232 1.87 2.62 20.91
C PHE A 232 3.37 2.82 20.88
N GLY A 233 3.87 3.93 20.31
CA GLY A 233 5.29 4.14 20.09
C GLY A 233 6.11 4.04 21.37
N ASP A 234 5.67 4.69 22.44
CA ASP A 234 6.42 4.74 23.70
C ASP A 234 6.58 3.36 24.35
N GLU A 235 5.54 2.52 24.31
CA GLU A 235 5.63 1.13 24.78
C GLU A 235 6.68 0.33 24.00
N ILE A 236 6.70 0.49 22.67
CA ILE A 236 7.70 -0.17 21.82
C ILE A 236 9.11 0.32 22.13
N ILE A 237 9.29 1.63 22.37
CA ILE A 237 10.59 2.19 22.75
C ILE A 237 11.08 1.58 24.06
N VAL A 238 10.21 1.36 25.04
CA VAL A 238 10.58 0.68 26.30
C VAL A 238 11.10 -0.73 26.05
N PHE A 239 10.47 -1.50 25.15
CA PHE A 239 10.98 -2.83 24.79
C PHE A 239 12.33 -2.74 24.10
N ILE A 240 12.48 -1.87 23.10
CA ILE A 240 13.76 -1.68 22.39
C ILE A 240 14.88 -1.34 23.38
N GLN A 241 14.64 -0.41 24.31
CA GLN A 241 15.62 0.00 25.32
C GLN A 241 15.98 -1.12 26.29
N ARG A 242 14.98 -1.92 26.72
CA ARG A 242 15.21 -3.08 27.59
C ARG A 242 16.13 -4.12 26.95
N HIS A 243 16.02 -4.28 25.63
CA HIS A 243 16.85 -5.20 24.86
C HIS A 243 18.09 -4.53 24.25
N ALA A 244 18.38 -3.25 24.49
CA ALA A 244 19.57 -2.57 23.96
C ALA A 244 20.87 -3.12 24.59
N PRO A 245 22.02 -3.09 23.89
CA PRO A 245 23.28 -3.51 24.50
C PRO A 245 23.61 -2.58 25.66
N PRO A 246 24.26 -3.08 26.74
CA PRO A 246 24.78 -2.19 27.77
C PRO A 246 25.66 -1.15 27.11
N ARG A 247 25.28 0.13 27.22
CA ARG A 247 26.11 1.21 26.69
C ARG A 247 27.47 1.12 27.38
N PRO A 248 28.59 1.07 26.64
CA PRO A 248 29.90 1.09 27.26
C PRO A 248 29.99 2.33 28.13
N SER A 249 30.16 2.15 29.44
CA SER A 249 30.29 3.26 30.37
C SER A 249 31.49 4.10 29.92
N PRO A 250 31.32 5.41 29.64
CA PRO A 250 32.45 6.26 29.29
C PRO A 250 33.40 6.48 30.47
N PHE A 251 33.03 6.05 31.68
CA PHE A 251 33.81 6.21 32.91
C PHE A 251 34.72 5.01 33.19
N VAL A 252 35.41 4.49 32.18
CA VAL A 252 36.69 3.86 32.48
C VAL A 252 37.64 5.00 32.82
N SER A 253 37.66 5.37 34.10
CA SER A 253 38.65 6.27 34.69
C SER A 253 40.01 5.69 34.34
N THR A 254 40.54 6.10 33.19
CA THR A 254 41.93 5.86 32.85
C THR A 254 42.68 6.58 33.96
N PRO A 255 43.39 5.87 34.87
CA PRO A 255 44.04 6.52 35.99
C PRO A 255 44.93 7.61 35.40
N LEU A 256 44.64 8.86 35.79
CA LEU A 256 45.49 10.01 35.51
C LEU A 256 46.90 9.61 35.97
N ARG A 257 47.78 9.31 35.01
CA ARG A 257 49.20 9.18 35.31
C ARG A 257 49.65 10.56 35.78
N ILE A 258 49.79 10.69 37.10
CA ILE A 258 50.44 11.82 37.75
C ILE A 258 51.87 11.82 37.22
N THR A 259 52.11 12.63 36.20
CA THR A 259 53.46 12.86 35.68
C THR A 259 54.03 13.99 36.54
N ALA A 260 55.12 13.69 37.25
CA ALA A 260 55.78 14.59 38.18
C ALA A 260 56.17 15.93 37.53
N PRO A 261 56.19 17.04 38.29
CA PRO A 261 56.50 18.36 37.76
C PRO A 261 58.01 18.55 37.65
N LEU A 262 58.53 18.65 36.42
CA LEU A 262 59.77 19.36 36.16
C LEU A 262 59.59 20.30 34.96
N HIS A 263 59.89 21.57 35.25
CA HIS A 263 60.19 22.69 34.37
C HIS A 263 59.05 23.53 33.76
N PRO A 264 59.08 24.87 34.00
CA PRO A 264 58.34 25.84 33.22
C PRO A 264 59.15 26.21 31.99
N SER A 265 58.67 25.81 30.81
CA SER A 265 59.11 26.40 29.54
C SER A 265 57.87 26.82 28.78
N SER A 266 57.75 28.12 28.60
CA SER A 266 56.74 28.82 27.82
C SER A 266 56.57 28.20 26.44
N ILE A 267 55.37 27.71 26.13
CA ILE A 267 54.97 27.34 24.77
C ILE A 267 53.72 28.14 24.41
N ALA A 268 53.89 28.94 23.36
CA ALA A 268 52.90 29.86 22.82
C ALA A 268 51.62 29.14 22.37
N LEU A 269 50.49 29.81 22.63
CA LEU A 269 49.17 29.46 22.13
C LEU A 269 49.13 29.61 20.60
N ASN A 270 49.36 28.52 19.87
CA ASN A 270 48.96 28.43 18.47
C ASN A 270 47.52 27.93 18.39
N ILE A 271 46.60 28.91 18.39
CA ILE A 271 45.20 28.70 18.02
C ILE A 271 45.18 28.37 16.51
N ALA A 272 45.11 27.08 16.20
CA ALA A 272 44.87 26.62 14.84
C ALA A 272 43.41 26.92 14.47
N SER A 273 43.23 27.93 13.63
CA SER A 273 41.94 28.24 12.99
C SER A 273 41.40 27.04 12.21
N PRO A 274 40.10 26.73 12.29
CA PRO A 274 39.49 25.72 11.45
C PRO A 274 39.51 26.18 9.98
N SER A 275 40.24 25.46 9.13
CA SER A 275 40.20 25.65 7.69
C SER A 275 38.75 25.49 7.17
N PRO A 276 38.26 26.42 6.32
CA PRO A 276 36.90 26.35 5.81
C PRO A 276 36.72 25.10 4.94
N VAL A 277 35.71 24.29 5.29
CA VAL A 277 35.27 23.14 4.49
C VAL A 277 34.75 23.66 3.14
N VAL A 278 35.55 23.51 2.09
CA VAL A 278 35.16 23.87 0.73
C VAL A 278 34.06 22.91 0.27
N LYS A 279 32.80 23.36 0.30
CA LYS A 279 31.67 22.64 -0.30
C LYS A 279 31.96 22.44 -1.79
N ARG A 280 32.11 21.19 -2.22
CA ARG A 280 32.18 20.85 -3.65
C ARG A 280 30.91 21.33 -4.33
N ARG A 281 31.05 22.19 -5.33
CA ARG A 281 29.94 22.69 -6.13
C ARG A 281 29.56 21.63 -7.15
N ASN A 282 28.26 21.40 -7.31
CA ASN A 282 27.73 20.39 -8.21
C ASN A 282 27.88 20.89 -9.66
N LYS A 283 28.53 20.09 -10.51
CA LYS A 283 28.71 20.37 -11.95
C LYS A 283 27.64 19.64 -12.75
N CYS A 284 27.14 20.26 -13.81
CA CYS A 284 26.23 19.61 -14.75
C CYS A 284 26.92 18.41 -15.40
N SER A 285 26.28 17.23 -15.41
CA SER A 285 26.86 16.01 -15.99
C SER A 285 27.00 16.07 -17.51
N ALA A 286 26.24 16.94 -18.19
CA ALA A 286 26.29 17.08 -19.64
C ALA A 286 27.38 18.06 -20.11
N CYS A 287 27.56 19.19 -19.42
CA CYS A 287 28.49 20.25 -19.86
C CYS A 287 29.63 20.56 -18.87
N GLY A 288 29.63 19.99 -17.67
CA GLY A 288 30.67 20.19 -16.66
C GLY A 288 30.67 21.56 -15.96
N GLN A 289 29.76 22.48 -16.33
CA GLN A 289 29.67 23.81 -15.76
C GLN A 289 28.86 23.84 -14.45
N GLU A 290 29.21 24.76 -13.56
CA GLU A 290 28.49 25.02 -12.30
C GLU A 290 27.39 26.08 -12.54
N GLY A 291 26.23 25.96 -11.89
CA GLY A 291 25.26 27.07 -11.78
C GLY A 291 23.91 26.96 -12.50
N HIS A 292 23.66 25.94 -13.33
CA HIS A 292 22.42 25.87 -14.14
C HIS A 292 21.35 24.88 -13.65
N ASN A 293 21.58 24.14 -12.56
CA ASN A 293 20.61 23.18 -12.04
C ASN A 293 19.57 23.82 -11.07
N GLY A 294 19.32 25.13 -11.20
CA GLY A 294 18.61 25.93 -10.21
C GLY A 294 17.50 26.84 -10.72
N GLU A 295 17.07 26.71 -11.98
CA GLU A 295 15.87 27.37 -12.52
C GLU A 295 14.80 26.36 -12.91
#